data_AF-A0A935Q139-F1
#
_entry.id   AF-A0A935Q139-F1
#
_cell.length_a   1.000
_cell.length_b   1.000
_cell.length_c   1.000
_cell.angle_alpha   90.00
_cell.angle_beta   90.00
_cell.angle_gamma   90.00
#
_symmetry.space_group_name_H-M   'P 1'
#
loop_
_entity.id
_entity.type
_entity.pdbx_description
1 polymer ?
#
loop_
_entity_poly.entity_id
_entity_poly.type
_entity_poly.pdbx_seq_one_letter_code
_entity_poly.pdbx_strand_id
1 'polypeptide(L)'
;MATTRPDSCSKSIPCASSSSRAAPSGWARGDDDAPLHENGTPNHDYWIGESPVTVAQFRQFVEASGYAEHRPEALQDFDNRPLAWIPWYDALAFCRWLYAHWRARLPAGWELTLPSEAEWEKAARGGVDIARGAIRTSLADGFASPRCALQANAQAQRRYPWGDEWDAELANAEEDIGHTTTPGCFSRGRSPLGLARTWGRQRLGMDAQPLGIED
;
A
#
# COMPACT_ATOMS: atom_id res chain seq x y z
N MET A 1 31.04 3.25 11.70
CA MET A 1 30.21 2.46 10.77
C MET A 1 28.82 2.38 11.36
N ALA A 2 27.92 3.28 10.94
CA ALA A 2 26.54 3.29 11.40
C ALA A 2 25.73 2.35 10.52
N THR A 3 25.35 1.20 11.06
CA THR A 3 24.37 0.30 10.46
C THR A 3 22.98 0.91 10.66
N THR A 4 22.52 1.70 9.70
CA THR A 4 21.12 2.12 9.63
C THR A 4 20.28 0.88 9.34
N ARG A 5 19.66 0.32 10.39
CA ARG A 5 18.63 -0.73 10.23
C ARG A 5 17.43 -0.10 9.54
N PRO A 6 16.93 -0.65 8.42
CA PRO A 6 15.68 -0.19 7.85
C PRO A 6 14.55 -0.74 8.72
N ASP A 7 14.16 0.03 9.75
CA ASP A 7 12.94 -0.24 10.51
C ASP A 7 11.75 0.09 9.62
N SER A 8 11.31 -0.89 8.84
CA SER A 8 10.08 -0.83 8.06
C SER A 8 8.89 -1.05 9.00
N CYS A 9 8.22 0.05 9.36
CA CYS A 9 6.95 0.00 10.10
C CYS A 9 5.84 -0.55 9.19
N SER A 10 5.06 -1.49 9.74
CA SER A 10 3.90 -2.09 9.07
C SER A 10 2.64 -1.86 9.91
N LYS A 11 1.47 -1.92 9.28
CA LYS A 11 0.16 -1.66 9.92
C LYS A 11 -0.81 -2.81 9.74
N SER A 12 -1.56 -3.13 10.79
CA SER A 12 -2.59 -4.18 10.75
C SER A 12 -3.91 -3.60 10.29
N ILE A 13 -4.55 -4.31 9.36
CA ILE A 13 -5.90 -4.04 8.90
C ILE A 13 -6.76 -5.24 9.32
N PRO A 14 -7.63 -5.08 10.33
CA PRO A 14 -8.50 -6.15 10.76
C PRO A 14 -9.59 -6.48 9.72
N CYS A 15 -10.00 -7.74 9.71
CA CYS A 15 -11.11 -8.28 8.97
C CYS A 15 -12.43 -7.82 9.59
N ALA A 16 -12.86 -6.62 9.24
CA ALA A 16 -14.27 -6.26 9.25
C ALA A 16 -14.83 -6.30 7.83
N SER A 17 -16.14 -6.46 7.68
CA SER A 17 -16.85 -6.25 6.41
C SER A 17 -16.35 -4.95 5.76
N SER A 18 -16.01 -5.01 4.48
CA SER A 18 -15.65 -3.82 3.70
C SER A 18 -16.75 -3.53 2.70
N SER A 19 -17.37 -2.37 2.81
CA SER A 19 -17.97 -1.73 1.64
C SER A 19 -16.82 -1.11 0.85
N SER A 20 -16.61 -1.58 -0.38
CA SER A 20 -15.66 -0.95 -1.31
C SER A 20 -16.43 -0.40 -2.50
N ARG A 21 -15.85 0.56 -3.21
CA ARG A 21 -16.26 0.83 -4.58
C ARG A 21 -15.69 -0.28 -5.47
N ALA A 22 -16.24 -0.40 -6.68
CA ALA A 22 -15.70 -1.28 -7.71
C ALA A 22 -14.66 -0.44 -8.41
N ALA A 23 -13.53 -1.06 -8.71
CA ALA A 23 -12.66 -0.57 -9.76
C ALA A 23 -13.50 -0.38 -11.03
N PRO A 24 -13.50 0.81 -11.65
CA PRO A 24 -14.24 1.01 -12.88
C PRO A 24 -13.62 0.13 -13.97
N SER A 25 -14.38 -0.85 -14.45
CA SER A 25 -14.10 -1.47 -15.74
C SER A 25 -14.30 -0.41 -16.84
N GLY A 26 -13.21 0.05 -17.44
CA GLY A 26 -13.26 0.82 -18.68
C GLY A 26 -13.18 2.34 -18.51
N TRP A 27 -12.35 2.93 -19.36
CA TRP A 27 -11.95 4.32 -19.37
C TRP A 27 -13.05 5.25 -19.89
N ALA A 28 -13.77 5.92 -18.98
CA ALA A 28 -14.50 7.16 -19.26
C ALA A 28 -14.67 7.94 -17.95
N ARG A 29 -14.62 9.28 -18.02
CA ARG A 29 -14.91 10.27 -16.97
C ARG A 29 -15.79 9.66 -15.86
N GLY A 30 -15.17 9.33 -14.73
CA GLY A 30 -15.76 8.48 -13.69
C GLY A 30 -17.11 9.00 -13.23
N ASP A 31 -18.09 8.11 -13.27
CA ASP A 31 -19.39 8.31 -12.65
C ASP A 31 -19.18 8.25 -11.13
N ASP A 32 -19.09 9.41 -10.48
CA ASP A 32 -18.92 9.55 -9.04
C ASP A 32 -20.08 8.91 -8.24
N ASP A 33 -21.14 8.48 -8.94
CA ASP A 33 -22.40 7.91 -8.46
C ASP A 33 -22.47 6.36 -8.51
N ALA A 34 -21.37 5.65 -8.77
CA ALA A 34 -21.37 4.19 -8.70
C ALA A 34 -21.79 3.71 -7.28
N PRO A 35 -22.84 2.87 -7.16
CA PRO A 35 -23.39 2.51 -5.86
C PRO A 35 -22.37 1.74 -5.02
N LEU A 36 -22.37 2.04 -3.72
CA LEU A 36 -21.66 1.25 -2.73
C LEU A 36 -22.09 -0.19 -2.86
N HIS A 37 -21.12 -1.08 -2.98
CA HIS A 37 -21.37 -2.51 -2.84
C HIS A 37 -20.45 -3.05 -1.76
N GLU A 38 -20.92 -4.10 -1.14
CA GLU A 38 -20.11 -4.85 -0.22
C GLU A 38 -19.13 -5.70 -1.03
N ASN A 39 -17.85 -5.54 -0.72
CA ASN A 39 -16.83 -6.39 -1.30
C ASN A 39 -16.31 -7.31 -0.20
N GLY A 40 -16.69 -8.58 -0.29
CA GLY A 40 -16.32 -9.61 0.68
C GLY A 40 -14.90 -10.18 0.48
N THR A 41 -14.10 -9.65 -0.45
CA THR A 41 -12.80 -10.27 -0.79
C THR A 41 -11.71 -10.09 0.27
N PRO A 42 -11.56 -8.96 1.01
CA PRO A 42 -10.70 -8.96 2.18
C PRO A 42 -11.47 -9.56 3.38
N ASN A 43 -11.54 -10.89 3.43
CA ASN A 43 -12.17 -11.69 4.51
C ASN A 43 -11.17 -12.19 5.57
N HIS A 44 -9.98 -11.59 5.64
CA HIS A 44 -8.93 -11.96 6.57
C HIS A 44 -8.19 -10.72 7.08
N ASP A 45 -7.51 -10.87 8.23
CA ASP A 45 -6.63 -9.83 8.76
C ASP A 45 -5.34 -9.82 7.93
N TYR A 46 -4.85 -8.63 7.58
CA TYR A 46 -3.59 -8.49 6.86
C TYR A 46 -2.75 -7.36 7.43
N TRP A 47 -1.46 -7.37 7.08
CA TRP A 47 -0.55 -6.25 7.32
C TRP A 47 -0.18 -5.61 6.00
N ILE A 48 -0.12 -4.28 5.96
CA ILE A 48 0.35 -3.52 4.80
C ILE A 48 1.46 -2.56 5.23
N GLY A 49 2.41 -2.33 4.32
CA GLY A 49 3.51 -1.38 4.55
C GLY A 49 2.96 0.01 4.86
N GLU A 50 3.54 0.68 5.85
CA GLU A 50 3.08 2.02 6.23
C GLU A 50 3.29 3.07 5.14
N SER A 51 4.31 2.86 4.33
CA SER A 51 4.79 3.77 3.31
C SER A 51 5.23 2.96 2.09
N PRO A 52 5.23 3.58 0.89
CA PRO A 52 5.80 2.96 -0.29
C PRO A 52 7.24 2.50 -0.07
N VAL A 53 7.63 1.44 -0.78
CA VAL A 53 9.02 0.98 -0.81
C VAL A 53 9.89 2.11 -1.34
N THR A 54 11.02 2.38 -0.69
CA THR A 54 11.95 3.43 -1.13
C THR A 54 12.99 2.90 -2.10
N VAL A 55 13.65 3.82 -2.82
CA VAL A 55 14.78 3.46 -3.70
C VAL A 55 15.89 2.73 -2.93
N ALA A 56 16.22 3.16 -1.71
CA ALA A 56 17.23 2.47 -0.89
C ALA A 56 16.84 1.03 -0.55
N GLN A 57 15.57 0.77 -0.24
CA GLN A 57 15.09 -0.58 0.07
C GLN A 57 15.16 -1.50 -1.16
N PHE A 58 14.79 -1.00 -2.33
CA PHE A 58 14.91 -1.77 -3.56
C PHE A 58 16.37 -1.98 -3.99
N ARG A 59 17.24 -0.99 -3.76
CA ARG A 59 18.69 -1.13 -4.00
C ARG A 59 19.28 -2.24 -3.15
N GLN A 60 18.90 -2.33 -1.87
CA GLN A 60 19.33 -3.42 -1.01
C GLN A 60 18.94 -4.80 -1.58
N PHE A 61 17.75 -4.92 -2.16
CA PHE A 61 17.32 -6.14 -2.85
C PHE A 61 18.23 -6.45 -4.05
N VAL A 62 18.48 -5.47 -4.93
CA VAL A 62 19.32 -5.65 -6.12
C VAL A 62 20.73 -6.10 -5.73
N GLU A 63 21.35 -5.42 -4.76
CA GLU A 63 22.71 -5.72 -4.30
C GLU A 63 22.80 -7.09 -3.62
N ALA A 64 21.83 -7.45 -2.79
CA ALA A 64 21.86 -8.70 -2.03
C ALA A 64 21.51 -9.94 -2.86
N SER A 65 20.65 -9.79 -3.88
CA SER A 65 20.17 -10.89 -4.71
C SER A 65 20.91 -11.04 -6.05
N GLY A 66 21.60 -9.98 -6.50
CA GLY A 66 22.16 -9.91 -7.85
C GLY A 66 21.10 -9.71 -8.94
N TYR A 67 19.91 -9.20 -8.60
CA TYR A 67 18.80 -9.03 -9.54
C TYR A 67 19.13 -8.00 -10.64
N ALA A 68 19.44 -8.48 -11.84
CA ALA A 68 19.91 -7.65 -12.95
C ALA A 68 18.80 -7.21 -13.94
N GLU A 69 17.59 -7.76 -13.81
CA GLU A 69 16.48 -7.51 -14.75
C GLU A 69 15.73 -6.19 -14.50
N HIS A 70 16.07 -5.48 -13.42
CA HIS A 70 15.44 -4.22 -13.08
C HIS A 70 15.80 -3.11 -14.08
N ARG A 71 14.87 -2.18 -14.26
CA ARG A 71 15.12 -0.97 -15.05
C ARG A 71 16.15 -0.06 -14.36
N PRO A 72 17.16 0.47 -15.06
CA PRO A 72 18.15 1.37 -14.47
C PRO A 72 17.53 2.59 -13.78
N GLU A 73 16.41 3.10 -14.29
CA GLU A 73 15.67 4.26 -13.78
C GLU A 73 15.15 4.04 -12.34
N ALA A 74 14.91 2.78 -11.95
CA ALA A 74 14.43 2.44 -10.61
C ALA A 74 15.39 2.87 -9.49
N LEU A 75 16.69 2.99 -9.79
CA LEU A 75 17.74 3.29 -8.82
C LEU A 75 18.32 4.71 -8.96
N GLN A 76 17.81 5.52 -9.90
CA GLN A 76 18.35 6.84 -10.24
C GLN A 76 17.87 7.97 -9.30
N ASP A 77 16.75 7.81 -8.61
CA ASP A 77 16.22 8.82 -7.68
C ASP A 77 16.88 8.70 -6.29
N PHE A 78 16.61 9.66 -5.40
CA PHE A 78 17.17 9.68 -4.05
C PHE A 78 16.68 8.49 -3.22
N ASP A 79 17.55 8.01 -2.33
CA ASP A 79 17.36 6.84 -1.46
C ASP A 79 16.06 6.82 -0.65
N ASN A 80 15.63 8.00 -0.21
CA ASN A 80 14.43 8.19 0.59
C ASN A 80 13.18 8.47 -0.25
N ARG A 81 13.29 8.53 -1.58
CA ARG A 81 12.13 8.70 -2.46
C ARG A 81 11.38 7.38 -2.63
N PRO A 82 10.07 7.43 -2.87
CA PRO A 82 9.30 6.26 -3.26
C PRO A 82 9.89 5.67 -4.54
N LEU A 83 10.09 4.36 -4.54
CA LEU A 83 10.43 3.62 -5.74
C LEU A 83 9.37 3.88 -6.81
N ALA A 84 9.80 4.14 -8.04
CA ALA A 84 8.94 4.45 -9.16
C ALA A 84 9.44 3.73 -10.41
N TRP A 85 8.63 3.74 -11.47
CA TRP A 85 9.05 3.30 -12.81
C TRP A 85 9.48 1.83 -12.93
N ILE A 86 8.99 0.97 -12.04
CA ILE A 86 9.21 -0.48 -12.13
C ILE A 86 7.99 -1.19 -12.72
N PRO A 87 8.18 -2.25 -13.54
CA PRO A 87 7.10 -3.14 -13.92
C PRO A 87 6.60 -3.97 -12.71
N TRP A 88 5.39 -4.50 -12.82
CA TRP A 88 4.77 -5.32 -11.78
C TRP A 88 5.62 -6.53 -11.37
N TYR A 89 6.30 -7.17 -12.32
CA TYR A 89 7.15 -8.34 -12.07
C TYR A 89 8.33 -8.03 -11.13
N ASP A 90 8.93 -6.84 -11.24
CA ASP A 90 10.03 -6.40 -10.37
C ASP A 90 9.53 -6.18 -8.93
N ALA A 91 8.34 -5.61 -8.79
CA ALA A 91 7.70 -5.43 -7.49
C ALA A 91 7.41 -6.78 -6.82
N LEU A 92 6.96 -7.76 -7.61
CA LEU A 92 6.72 -9.11 -7.12
C LEU A 92 8.03 -9.85 -6.79
N ALA A 93 9.08 -9.68 -7.59
CA ALA A 93 10.40 -10.23 -7.32
C ALA A 93 10.95 -9.70 -5.98
N PHE A 94 10.82 -8.39 -5.74
CA PHE A 94 11.16 -7.77 -4.45
C PHE A 94 10.35 -8.37 -3.29
N CYS A 95 9.03 -8.55 -3.45
CA CYS A 95 8.19 -9.15 -2.42
C CYS A 95 8.63 -10.59 -2.10
N ARG A 96 8.91 -11.41 -3.12
CA ARG A 96 9.38 -12.79 -2.95
C ARG A 96 10.72 -12.86 -2.25
N TRP A 97 11.65 -12.00 -2.62
CA TRP A 97 12.94 -11.87 -1.93
C TRP A 97 12.76 -11.49 -0.47
N LEU A 98 11.92 -10.48 -0.19
CA LEU A 98 11.66 -10.02 1.17
C LEU A 98 10.98 -11.10 2.01
N TYR A 99 10.01 -11.81 1.44
CA TYR A 99 9.35 -12.95 2.06
C TYR A 99 10.36 -14.02 2.48
N ALA A 100 11.29 -14.40 1.60
CA ALA A 100 12.32 -15.38 1.91
C ALA A 100 13.20 -14.93 3.10
N HIS A 101 13.56 -13.65 3.17
CA HIS A 101 14.38 -13.09 4.25
C HIS A 101 13.64 -13.02 5.59
N TRP A 102 12.33 -12.80 5.56
CA TRP A 102 11.51 -12.63 6.75
C TRP A 102 10.73 -13.88 7.14
N ARG A 103 10.87 -14.98 6.39
CA ARG A 103 10.08 -16.20 6.58
C ARG A 103 10.09 -16.73 8.01
N ALA A 104 11.23 -16.61 8.71
CA ALA A 104 11.37 -17.05 10.10
C ALA A 104 10.68 -16.12 11.13
N ARG A 105 10.33 -14.89 10.72
CA ARG A 105 9.65 -13.86 11.54
C ARG A 105 8.15 -13.77 11.24
N LEU A 106 7.69 -14.40 10.16
CA LEU A 106 6.29 -14.44 9.78
C LEU A 106 5.60 -15.66 10.43
N PRO A 107 4.36 -15.52 10.91
CA PRO A 107 3.61 -16.68 11.40
C PRO A 107 3.37 -17.70 10.30
N ALA A 108 3.15 -18.97 10.69
CA ALA A 108 2.86 -20.02 9.73
C ALA A 108 1.60 -19.70 8.91
N GLY A 109 1.68 -19.91 7.59
CA GLY A 109 0.59 -19.63 6.65
C GLY A 109 0.49 -18.19 6.15
N TRP A 110 1.34 -17.28 6.65
CA TRP A 110 1.39 -15.91 6.15
C TRP A 110 2.25 -15.80 4.90
N GLU A 111 1.84 -14.93 3.98
CA GLU A 111 2.56 -14.59 2.76
C GLU A 111 2.84 -13.09 2.72
N LEU A 112 3.96 -12.69 2.09
CA LEU A 112 4.29 -11.30 1.82
C LEU A 112 4.20 -11.07 0.31
N THR A 113 3.25 -10.26 -0.11
CA THR A 113 2.94 -9.98 -1.51
C THR A 113 2.41 -8.55 -1.70
N LEU A 114 2.10 -8.18 -2.94
CA LEU A 114 1.42 -6.94 -3.27
C LEU A 114 -0.04 -7.02 -2.80
N PRO A 115 -0.60 -5.93 -2.26
CA PRO A 115 -2.01 -5.91 -1.90
C PRO A 115 -2.87 -5.98 -3.17
N SER A 116 -4.01 -6.66 -3.06
CA SER A 116 -5.12 -6.50 -3.99
C SER A 116 -5.69 -5.08 -3.91
N GLU A 117 -6.43 -4.68 -4.94
CA GLU A 117 -7.09 -3.38 -4.95
C GLU A 117 -8.07 -3.20 -3.78
N ALA A 118 -8.81 -4.26 -3.44
CA ALA A 118 -9.75 -4.25 -2.31
C ALA A 118 -9.03 -4.06 -0.97
N GLU A 119 -7.91 -4.75 -0.76
CA GLU A 119 -7.07 -4.57 0.43
C GLU A 119 -6.48 -3.17 0.48
N TRP A 120 -6.04 -2.63 -0.65
CA TRP A 120 -5.49 -1.29 -0.73
C TRP A 120 -6.55 -0.22 -0.43
N GLU A 121 -7.75 -0.33 -1.01
CA GLU A 121 -8.85 0.62 -0.78
C GLU A 121 -9.31 0.59 0.69
N LYS A 122 -9.49 -0.60 1.25
CA LYS A 122 -9.87 -0.77 2.66
C LYS A 122 -8.83 -0.14 3.58
N ALA A 123 -7.55 -0.33 3.28
CA ALA A 123 -6.46 0.24 4.06
C ALA A 123 -6.43 1.79 3.96
N ALA A 124 -6.75 2.34 2.79
CA ALA A 124 -6.81 3.78 2.53
C ALA A 124 -8.03 4.49 3.13
N ARG A 125 -9.22 3.88 3.09
CA ARG A 125 -10.49 4.51 3.50
C ARG A 125 -11.04 4.04 4.85
N GLY A 126 -10.63 2.87 5.31
CA GLY A 126 -10.99 2.30 6.61
C GLY A 126 -12.25 1.42 6.64
N GLY A 127 -12.80 0.95 5.52
CA GLY A 127 -13.96 0.04 5.51
C GLY A 127 -15.18 0.55 6.31
N VAL A 128 -16.12 -0.33 6.70
CA VAL A 128 -17.26 0.08 7.56
C VAL A 128 -16.92 0.07 9.04
N ASP A 129 -15.92 -0.71 9.45
CA ASP A 129 -15.40 -0.70 10.82
C ASP A 129 -13.89 -0.52 10.83
N ILE A 130 -13.41 0.29 11.77
CA ILE A 130 -11.99 0.59 12.01
C ILE A 130 -11.61 0.23 13.44
N ALA A 131 -10.32 -0.08 13.66
CA ALA A 131 -9.77 -0.14 14.99
C ALA A 131 -9.84 1.25 15.67
N ARG A 132 -10.02 1.30 16.99
CA ARG A 132 -10.02 2.57 17.77
C ARG A 132 -8.70 3.37 17.72
N GLY A 133 -7.66 2.83 17.10
CA GLY A 133 -6.39 3.50 16.86
C GLY A 133 -5.57 2.77 15.80
N ALA A 134 -4.60 3.47 15.22
CA ALA A 134 -3.70 2.87 14.24
C ALA A 134 -2.80 1.81 14.91
N ILE A 135 -2.92 0.56 14.48
CA ILE A 135 -2.08 -0.52 14.98
C ILE A 135 -0.83 -0.60 14.11
N ARG A 136 0.34 -0.43 14.73
CA ARG A 136 1.65 -0.45 14.07
C ARG A 136 2.51 -1.49 14.75
N THR A 137 3.29 -2.23 13.97
CA THR A 137 4.33 -3.13 14.47
C THR A 137 5.60 -2.92 13.65
N SER A 138 6.74 -3.23 14.24
CA SER A 138 8.00 -3.33 13.54
C SER A 138 8.32 -4.78 13.21
N LEU A 139 9.23 -4.99 12.25
CA LEU A 139 9.77 -6.32 11.98
C LEU A 139 10.42 -6.95 13.22
N ALA A 140 11.00 -6.13 14.12
CA ALA A 140 11.66 -6.60 15.33
C ALA A 140 10.68 -7.15 16.37
N ASP A 141 9.48 -6.57 16.43
CA ASP A 141 8.40 -7.00 17.33
C ASP A 141 7.62 -8.21 16.77
N GLY A 142 7.83 -8.51 15.49
CA GLY A 142 7.15 -9.57 14.77
C GLY A 142 5.74 -9.18 14.32
N PHE A 143 5.12 -10.09 13.57
CA PHE A 143 3.76 -9.92 13.06
C PHE A 143 2.82 -10.85 13.81
N ALA A 144 1.84 -10.30 14.52
CA ALA A 144 0.78 -11.05 15.17
C ALA A 144 -0.56 -10.37 14.87
N SER A 145 -1.64 -11.12 14.63
CA SER A 145 -2.96 -10.48 14.48
C SER A 145 -3.32 -9.80 15.81
N PRO A 146 -3.48 -8.46 15.82
CA PRO A 146 -3.80 -7.73 17.02
C PRO A 146 -5.28 -7.93 17.34
N ARG A 147 -5.58 -8.37 18.57
CA ARG A 147 -6.95 -8.35 19.09
C ARG A 147 -7.31 -6.92 19.44
N CYS A 148 -7.97 -6.21 18.53
CA CYS A 148 -8.45 -4.85 18.76
C CYS A 148 -9.98 -4.78 18.73
N ALA A 149 -10.54 -3.91 19.56
CA ALA A 149 -11.96 -3.60 19.48
C ALA A 149 -12.19 -2.71 18.24
N LEU A 150 -13.11 -3.17 17.38
CA LEU A 150 -13.58 -2.41 16.23
C LEU A 150 -14.65 -1.40 16.65
N GLN A 151 -14.74 -0.32 15.88
CA GLN A 151 -15.82 0.67 15.96
C GLN A 151 -16.28 1.04 14.56
N ALA A 152 -17.54 1.46 14.44
CA ALA A 152 -18.08 1.94 13.18
C ALA A 152 -17.25 3.12 12.64
N ASN A 153 -16.94 3.07 11.34
CA ASN A 153 -16.26 4.14 10.62
C ASN A 153 -17.25 5.25 10.27
N ALA A 154 -17.21 6.35 11.00
CA ALA A 154 -18.09 7.50 10.79
C ALA A 154 -17.99 8.13 9.38
N GLN A 155 -16.89 7.88 8.64
CA GLN A 155 -16.72 8.33 7.26
C GLN A 155 -16.28 7.16 6.37
N ALA A 156 -17.07 6.09 6.34
CA ALA A 156 -16.81 4.92 5.50
C ALA A 156 -16.73 5.26 3.99
N GLN A 157 -17.37 6.35 3.57
CA GLN A 157 -17.43 6.78 2.18
C GLN A 157 -16.47 7.93 1.84
N ARG A 158 -15.54 8.26 2.74
CA ARG A 158 -14.63 9.40 2.58
C ARG A 158 -13.98 9.42 1.20
N ARG A 159 -14.00 10.56 0.51
CA ARG A 159 -13.36 10.71 -0.82
C ARG A 159 -11.85 10.57 -0.74
N TYR A 160 -11.25 11.19 0.27
CA TYR A 160 -9.82 11.18 0.56
C TYR A 160 -9.55 10.50 1.92
N PRO A 161 -8.31 10.10 2.19
CA PRO A 161 -7.96 9.41 3.45
C PRO A 161 -8.30 10.23 4.69
N TRP A 162 -8.22 11.55 4.58
CA TRP A 162 -8.48 12.52 5.65
C TRP A 162 -9.91 13.07 5.68
N GLY A 163 -10.76 12.76 4.70
CA GLY A 163 -12.12 13.30 4.63
C GLY A 163 -12.63 13.48 3.21
N ASP A 164 -13.67 14.29 3.04
CA ASP A 164 -14.33 14.48 1.73
C ASP A 164 -13.75 15.65 0.92
N GLU A 165 -13.10 16.59 1.59
CA GLU A 165 -12.54 17.80 0.98
C GLU A 165 -11.06 17.62 0.64
N TRP A 166 -10.68 18.11 -0.54
CA TRP A 166 -9.28 18.16 -0.97
C TRP A 166 -8.49 19.16 -0.15
N ASP A 167 -7.24 18.81 0.19
CA ASP A 167 -6.30 19.69 0.88
C ASP A 167 -4.87 19.39 0.40
N ALA A 168 -4.24 20.36 -0.27
CA ALA A 168 -2.90 20.24 -0.83
C ALA A 168 -1.81 20.08 0.27
N GLU A 169 -2.09 20.50 1.50
CA GLU A 169 -1.18 20.32 2.64
C GLU A 169 -1.22 18.88 3.20
N LEU A 170 -2.11 18.03 2.69
CA LEU A 170 -2.30 16.65 3.13
C LEU A 170 -1.80 15.63 2.11
N ALA A 171 -1.60 16.01 0.85
CA ALA A 171 -0.89 15.17 -0.12
C ALA A 171 -0.26 15.99 -1.24
N ASN A 172 0.87 15.49 -1.74
CA ASN A 172 1.39 15.92 -3.03
C ASN A 172 0.63 15.17 -4.14
N ALA A 173 -0.29 15.88 -4.80
CA ALA A 173 -1.01 15.49 -6.00
C ALA A 173 -0.94 16.62 -7.05
N GLU A 174 -1.59 16.42 -8.19
CA GLU A 174 -1.77 17.43 -9.25
C GLU A 174 -0.47 17.97 -9.91
N GLU A 175 0.65 17.27 -9.72
CA GLU A 175 1.96 17.60 -10.33
C GLU A 175 2.54 18.96 -9.90
N ASP A 176 1.97 19.62 -8.90
CA ASP A 176 2.40 20.95 -8.42
C ASP A 176 3.88 21.00 -7.97
N ILE A 177 4.41 19.87 -7.48
CA ILE A 177 5.80 19.75 -7.01
C ILE A 177 6.72 19.19 -8.12
N GLY A 178 6.17 18.69 -9.23
CA GLY A 178 6.89 18.11 -10.37
C GLY A 178 7.61 16.77 -10.10
N HIS A 179 7.70 16.33 -8.83
CA HIS A 179 8.39 15.10 -8.43
C HIS A 179 7.68 14.39 -7.25
N THR A 180 7.99 13.11 -7.03
CA THR A 180 7.51 12.35 -5.85
C THR A 180 8.07 12.97 -4.57
N THR A 181 7.37 12.87 -3.43
CA THR A 181 7.90 13.33 -2.13
C THR A 181 8.33 12.17 -1.24
N THR A 182 9.33 12.41 -0.39
CA THR A 182 9.82 11.43 0.60
C THR A 182 8.65 10.96 1.48
N PRO A 183 8.51 9.66 1.76
CA PRO A 183 7.50 9.18 2.69
C PRO A 183 7.59 9.88 4.05
N GLY A 184 6.45 10.28 4.60
CA GLY A 184 6.38 11.01 5.86
C GLY A 184 6.33 12.54 5.77
N CYS A 185 6.56 13.16 4.59
CA CYS A 185 6.41 14.61 4.42
C CYS A 185 4.98 15.13 4.70
N PHE A 186 3.96 14.27 4.55
CA PHE A 186 2.55 14.59 4.78
C PHE A 186 1.99 13.76 5.93
N SER A 187 2.43 14.05 7.15
CA SER A 187 2.05 13.29 8.35
C SER A 187 0.55 13.44 8.69
N ARG A 188 -0.07 14.55 8.30
CA ARG A 188 -1.50 14.85 8.54
C ARG A 188 -2.45 14.21 7.51
N GLY A 189 -1.97 13.85 6.32
CA GLY A 189 -2.77 13.22 5.28
C GLY A 189 -2.89 11.70 5.41
N ARG A 190 -2.71 11.17 6.62
CA ARG A 190 -2.73 9.73 6.86
C ARG A 190 -4.16 9.20 6.85
N SER A 191 -4.34 7.95 6.43
CA SER A 191 -5.63 7.26 6.54
C SER A 191 -6.08 7.11 7.99
N PRO A 192 -7.34 6.72 8.28
CA PRO A 192 -7.79 6.43 9.64
C PRO A 192 -6.99 5.31 10.32
N LEU A 193 -6.43 4.39 9.52
CA LEU A 193 -5.53 3.32 9.95
C LEU A 193 -4.04 3.78 9.93
N GLY A 194 -3.83 5.05 9.59
CA GLY A 194 -2.60 5.82 9.71
C GLY A 194 -1.60 5.66 8.56
N LEU A 195 -1.99 5.12 7.41
CA LEU A 195 -1.11 4.93 6.25
C LEU A 195 -0.68 6.26 5.65
N ALA A 196 0.59 6.40 5.27
CA ALA A 196 1.12 7.61 4.64
C ALA A 196 1.14 7.46 3.11
N ARG A 197 0.52 8.42 2.41
CA ARG A 197 0.24 8.45 0.95
C ARG A 197 -0.66 7.31 0.46
N THR A 198 -1.93 7.63 0.22
CA THR A 198 -2.89 6.76 -0.48
C THR A 198 -3.61 7.49 -1.62
N TRP A 199 -3.03 8.59 -2.13
CA TRP A 199 -3.50 9.26 -3.34
C TRP A 199 -2.37 10.09 -3.97
N GLY A 200 -2.22 10.01 -5.30
CA GLY A 200 -1.13 10.60 -6.09
C GLY A 200 -0.49 9.58 -7.03
N ARG A 201 -0.67 9.81 -8.35
CA ARG A 201 -0.33 8.92 -9.48
C ARG A 201 1.12 8.39 -9.40
N GLN A 202 1.29 7.13 -9.01
CA GLN A 202 2.27 6.24 -9.64
C GLN A 202 1.46 5.11 -10.28
N ARG A 203 1.47 5.09 -11.62
CA ARG A 203 0.84 4.05 -12.42
C ARG A 203 1.58 2.72 -12.16
N LEU A 204 1.09 1.92 -11.21
CA LEU A 204 1.16 0.46 -11.29
C LEU A 204 -0.24 -0.02 -11.67
N GLY A 205 -0.68 0.37 -12.86
CA GLY A 205 -1.81 -0.27 -13.49
C GLY A 205 -1.32 -1.59 -14.07
N MET A 206 -1.80 -2.70 -13.53
CA MET A 206 -2.00 -3.91 -14.31
C MET A 206 -3.15 -4.68 -13.67
N ASP A 207 -4.35 -4.29 -14.09
CA ASP A 207 -5.49 -5.19 -14.17
C ASP A 207 -5.02 -6.48 -14.86
N ALA A 208 -5.01 -7.58 -14.12
CA ALA A 208 -4.93 -8.90 -14.70
C ALA A 208 -6.29 -9.23 -15.33
N GLN A 209 -6.54 -8.74 -16.53
CA GLN A 209 -7.53 -9.36 -17.43
C GLN A 209 -6.80 -10.51 -18.15
N PRO A 210 -7.31 -11.75 -18.12
CA PRO A 210 -6.74 -12.84 -18.89
C PRO A 210 -6.88 -12.49 -20.37
N LEU A 211 -5.75 -12.36 -21.07
CA LEU A 211 -5.76 -12.32 -22.52
C LEU A 211 -6.31 -13.67 -23.00
N GLY A 212 -7.54 -13.62 -23.53
CA GLY A 212 -8.10 -14.70 -24.31
C GLY A 212 -7.14 -15.05 -25.43
N ILE A 213 -6.70 -16.29 -25.44
CA ILE A 213 -6.13 -16.94 -26.61
C ILE A 213 -7.35 -17.23 -27.50
N GLU A 214 -7.48 -16.48 -28.59
CA GLU A 214 -8.31 -16.89 -29.72
C GLU A 214 -7.41 -17.70 -30.66
N ASP A 215 -7.83 -18.93 -30.95
CA ASP A 215 -7.31 -19.80 -32.02
C ASP A 215 -7.61 -19.21 -33.42
#